data_AF-A0A542UIT3-F1
#
_entry.id   AF-A0A542UIT3-F1
#
_cell.length_a   1.000
_cell.length_b   1.000
_cell.length_c   1.000
_cell.angle_alpha   90.00
_cell.angle_beta   90.00
_cell.angle_gamma   90.00
#
_symmetry.space_group_name_H-M   'P 1'
#
loop_
_entity.id
_entity.type
_entity.pdbx_description
1 polymer ?
#
loop_
_entity_poly.entity_id
_entity_poly.type
_entity_poly.pdbx_seq_one_letter_code
_entity_poly.pdbx_strand_id
1 'polypeptide(L)'
;MSRKQWQGWGPGEQAEQHYLVEPRALAGGGDLRHVSEFLRASGWRDASKPGGPLLMESPDRAVRISYDPYIQPGGWTIHGKATGQQEEWWATLGRQTPVEIVAGLTDALTRPRSAHAPNVWEPLQDQHWSTQPNAGHYTATSPDGSAWMQFHQDGRGSAMWWSGARDQQGNGWTASFSATTPMHLVQAFSAALASPEPVMRPRGRVPHSAQIRTTSVSVLPSQLSAWQQTRITAARAATWARNSVRGNRPRTTARPYAHAGGARARR
;
A
#
# COMPACT_ATOMS: atom_id res chain seq x y z
N MET A 1 -12.89 -28.96 57.31
CA MET A 1 -12.23 -27.67 56.97
C MET A 1 -11.63 -27.77 55.58
N SER A 2 -11.72 -26.67 54.85
CA SER A 2 -11.87 -26.55 53.39
C SER A 2 -10.70 -27.09 52.52
N ARG A 3 -11.06 -27.88 51.48
CA ARG A 3 -10.24 -28.03 50.27
C ARG A 3 -10.28 -26.71 49.52
N LYS A 4 -9.14 -26.03 49.39
CA LYS A 4 -8.98 -24.92 48.44
C LYS A 4 -9.17 -25.48 47.02
N GLN A 5 -10.37 -25.32 46.50
CA GLN A 5 -10.66 -25.37 45.07
C GLN A 5 -9.85 -24.27 44.40
N TRP A 6 -8.88 -24.68 43.58
CA TRP A 6 -8.27 -23.79 42.60
C TRP A 6 -9.35 -23.44 41.59
N GLN A 7 -9.76 -22.18 41.58
CA GLN A 7 -10.71 -21.66 40.60
C GLN A 7 -10.08 -21.75 39.22
N GLY A 8 -10.75 -22.49 38.36
CA GLY A 8 -10.31 -22.78 37.00
C GLY A 8 -10.10 -21.50 36.20
N TRP A 9 -8.91 -21.37 35.66
CA TRP A 9 -8.70 -20.60 34.45
C TRP A 9 -9.44 -21.35 33.35
N GLY A 10 -10.34 -20.66 32.62
CA GLY A 10 -10.70 -21.10 31.26
C GLY A 10 -9.41 -21.22 30.41
N PRO A 11 -9.45 -21.79 29.19
CA PRO A 11 -8.25 -21.87 28.36
C PRO A 11 -7.72 -20.45 28.13
N GLY A 12 -6.70 -20.08 28.90
CA GLY A 12 -5.99 -18.84 28.79
C GLY A 12 -5.33 -18.84 27.42
N GLU A 13 -5.41 -17.72 26.74
CA GLU A 13 -4.78 -17.56 25.45
C GLU A 13 -3.28 -17.87 25.54
N GLN A 14 -2.77 -18.70 24.63
CA GLN A 14 -1.37 -19.08 24.60
C GLN A 14 -0.59 -18.14 23.70
N ALA A 15 0.52 -17.58 24.20
CA ALA A 15 1.39 -16.75 23.39
C ALA A 15 2.06 -17.57 22.28
N GLU A 16 2.02 -17.03 21.07
CA GLU A 16 2.59 -17.64 19.88
C GLU A 16 3.92 -16.99 19.50
N GLN A 17 4.87 -17.80 19.05
CA GLN A 17 6.18 -17.33 18.61
C GLN A 17 6.08 -16.62 17.26
N HIS A 18 6.49 -15.37 17.24
CA HIS A 18 6.63 -14.52 16.06
C HIS A 18 8.05 -13.98 15.95
N TYR A 19 8.36 -13.42 14.78
CA TYR A 19 9.65 -12.81 14.48
C TYR A 19 9.43 -11.43 13.88
N LEU A 20 10.11 -10.43 14.44
CA LEU A 20 10.33 -9.15 13.77
C LEU A 20 11.46 -9.35 12.76
N VAL A 21 11.17 -9.10 11.48
CA VAL A 21 12.06 -9.39 10.35
C VAL A 21 12.59 -8.08 9.75
N GLU A 22 13.91 -8.00 9.60
CA GLU A 22 14.63 -6.90 8.96
C GLU A 22 15.67 -7.44 7.97
N PRO A 23 15.87 -6.80 6.80
CA PRO A 23 15.11 -5.68 6.29
C PRO A 23 13.70 -6.10 5.85
N ARG A 24 12.73 -5.18 5.98
CA ARG A 24 11.33 -5.39 5.57
C ARG A 24 11.23 -5.93 4.15
N ALA A 25 12.04 -5.42 3.24
CA ALA A 25 12.03 -5.78 1.82
C ALA A 25 12.29 -7.28 1.56
N LEU A 26 12.95 -7.99 2.48
CA LEU A 26 13.23 -9.43 2.38
C LEU A 26 12.28 -10.30 3.23
N ALA A 27 11.26 -9.72 3.86
CA ALA A 27 10.39 -10.47 4.78
C ALA A 27 9.36 -11.39 4.12
N GLY A 28 9.35 -11.46 2.78
CA GLY A 28 8.40 -12.26 2.00
C GLY A 28 6.97 -11.71 2.04
N GLY A 29 6.09 -12.36 1.27
CA GLY A 29 4.77 -11.83 0.90
C GLY A 29 3.83 -11.50 2.08
N GLY A 30 3.88 -12.25 3.19
CA GLY A 30 3.01 -12.01 4.34
C GLY A 30 1.53 -12.38 4.11
N ASP A 31 0.64 -11.85 4.94
CA ASP A 31 -0.80 -12.15 4.91
C ASP A 31 -1.58 -11.13 4.06
N LEU A 32 -2.26 -11.60 3.01
CA LEU A 32 -3.05 -10.77 2.10
C LEU A 32 -4.15 -9.96 2.82
N ARG A 33 -4.63 -10.42 3.98
CA ARG A 33 -5.61 -9.71 4.81
C ARG A 33 -5.12 -8.34 5.27
N HIS A 34 -3.81 -8.13 5.35
CA HIS A 34 -3.23 -6.82 5.63
C HIS A 34 -3.67 -5.74 4.63
N VAL A 35 -3.82 -6.13 3.36
CA VAL A 35 -4.28 -5.28 2.26
C VAL A 35 -5.79 -5.39 2.09
N SER A 36 -6.35 -6.60 1.98
CA SER A 36 -7.76 -6.79 1.62
C SER A 36 -8.73 -6.28 2.68
N GLU A 37 -8.48 -6.51 3.98
CA GLU A 37 -9.35 -6.01 5.04
C GLU A 37 -9.30 -4.48 5.15
N PHE A 38 -8.12 -3.89 4.94
CA PHE A 38 -7.97 -2.43 4.90
C PHE A 38 -8.77 -1.82 3.74
N LEU A 39 -8.71 -2.43 2.56
CA LEU A 39 -9.47 -1.98 1.39
C LEU A 39 -10.99 -2.12 1.61
N ARG A 40 -11.46 -3.25 2.15
CA ARG A 40 -12.89 -3.42 2.52
C ARG A 40 -13.34 -2.36 3.53
N ALA A 41 -12.52 -2.12 4.55
CA ALA A 41 -12.75 -1.06 5.54
C ALA A 41 -12.78 0.35 4.91
N SER A 42 -12.09 0.52 3.78
CA SER A 42 -12.05 1.75 3.00
C SER A 42 -13.14 1.87 1.92
N GLY A 43 -14.12 0.95 1.93
CA GLY A 43 -15.27 0.95 1.03
C GLY A 43 -15.04 0.23 -0.31
N TRP A 44 -13.90 -0.43 -0.50
CA TRP A 44 -13.67 -1.24 -1.70
C TRP A 44 -14.55 -2.49 -1.69
N ARG A 45 -14.97 -2.91 -2.88
CA ARG A 45 -15.76 -4.12 -3.07
C ARG A 45 -14.83 -5.31 -3.27
N ASP A 46 -15.09 -6.38 -2.53
CA ASP A 46 -14.52 -7.69 -2.80
C ASP A 46 -15.32 -8.38 -3.91
N ALA A 47 -14.66 -8.66 -5.04
CA ALA A 47 -15.22 -9.35 -6.20
C ALA A 47 -14.54 -10.71 -6.43
N SER A 48 -13.84 -11.23 -5.41
CA SER A 48 -13.16 -12.52 -5.47
C SER A 48 -14.18 -13.66 -5.62
N LYS A 49 -13.86 -14.65 -6.44
CA LYS A 49 -14.64 -15.90 -6.51
C LYS A 49 -14.25 -16.81 -5.34
N PRO A 50 -15.18 -17.63 -4.78
CA PRO A 50 -14.82 -18.62 -3.77
C PRO A 50 -13.68 -19.53 -4.25
N GLY A 51 -12.59 -19.60 -3.48
CA GLY A 51 -11.39 -20.36 -3.83
C GLY A 51 -10.55 -19.80 -4.98
N GLY A 52 -10.92 -18.64 -5.54
CA GLY A 52 -10.20 -17.99 -6.62
C GLY A 52 -9.18 -16.94 -6.16
N PRO A 53 -8.48 -16.30 -7.11
CA PRO A 53 -7.61 -15.15 -6.84
C PRO A 53 -8.36 -14.02 -6.11
N LEU A 54 -7.63 -13.25 -5.31
CA LEU A 54 -8.17 -12.04 -4.70
C LEU A 54 -8.47 -11.02 -5.80
N LEU A 55 -9.65 -10.39 -5.74
CA LEU A 55 -10.03 -9.29 -6.61
C LEU A 55 -10.78 -8.22 -5.81
N MET A 56 -10.22 -7.02 -5.79
CA MET A 56 -10.77 -5.85 -5.12
C MET A 56 -11.05 -4.74 -6.14
N GLU A 57 -12.25 -4.17 -6.12
CA GLU A 57 -12.65 -3.05 -6.97
C GLU A 57 -12.88 -1.78 -6.13
N SER A 58 -12.32 -0.67 -6.59
CA SER A 58 -12.56 0.65 -6.00
C SER A 58 -14.05 1.03 -6.03
N PRO A 59 -14.51 1.92 -5.12
CA PRO A 59 -15.91 2.33 -5.06
C PRO A 59 -16.45 2.92 -6.38
N ASP A 60 -15.61 3.61 -7.13
CA ASP A 60 -15.93 4.20 -8.44
C ASP A 60 -15.63 3.26 -9.63
N ARG A 61 -15.12 2.06 -9.36
CA ARG A 61 -14.73 1.03 -10.34
C ARG A 61 -13.68 1.51 -11.35
N ALA A 62 -12.94 2.57 -11.01
CA ALA A 62 -11.85 3.10 -11.82
C ALA A 62 -10.57 2.28 -11.64
N VAL A 63 -10.34 1.76 -10.44
CA VAL A 63 -9.16 0.96 -10.06
C VAL A 63 -9.57 -0.46 -9.66
N ARG A 64 -8.77 -1.44 -10.10
CA ARG A 64 -8.86 -2.85 -9.73
C ARG A 64 -7.52 -3.33 -9.17
N ILE A 65 -7.58 -4.13 -8.12
CA ILE A 65 -6.43 -4.78 -7.51
C ILE A 65 -6.70 -6.27 -7.50
N SER A 66 -5.78 -7.08 -8.01
CA SER A 66 -5.85 -8.53 -7.94
C SER A 66 -4.57 -9.14 -7.39
N TYR A 67 -4.69 -10.28 -6.73
CA TYR A 67 -3.56 -11.13 -6.39
C TYR A 67 -3.83 -12.56 -6.88
N ASP A 68 -2.99 -13.02 -7.81
CA ASP A 68 -3.05 -14.37 -8.37
C ASP A 68 -1.66 -15.03 -8.30
N PRO A 69 -1.48 -16.03 -7.42
CA PRO A 69 -0.19 -16.71 -7.28
C PRO A 69 0.06 -17.79 -8.35
N TYR A 70 -0.93 -18.13 -9.18
CA TYR A 70 -0.91 -19.27 -10.09
C TYR A 70 -0.58 -18.89 -11.55
N ILE A 71 -0.63 -17.61 -11.90
CA ILE A 71 -0.19 -17.10 -13.21
C ILE A 71 1.32 -16.85 -13.24
N GLN A 72 1.88 -16.66 -14.45
CA GLN A 72 3.29 -16.30 -14.63
C GLN A 72 3.42 -14.95 -15.38
N PRO A 73 4.09 -13.93 -14.79
CA PRO A 73 4.55 -13.88 -13.40
C PRO A 73 3.37 -13.76 -12.42
N GLY A 74 3.43 -14.48 -11.30
CA GLY A 74 2.40 -14.44 -10.25
C GLY A 74 2.63 -13.33 -9.24
N GLY A 75 1.56 -12.86 -8.61
CA GLY A 75 1.62 -11.80 -7.60
C GLY A 75 0.47 -10.81 -7.72
N TRP A 76 0.77 -9.55 -7.44
CA TRP A 76 -0.17 -8.43 -7.44
C TRP A 76 -0.22 -7.75 -8.79
N THR A 77 -1.43 -7.44 -9.23
CA THR A 77 -1.69 -6.57 -10.38
C THR A 77 -2.65 -5.48 -9.94
N ILE A 78 -2.30 -4.23 -10.24
CA ILE A 78 -3.10 -3.06 -9.93
C ILE A 78 -3.29 -2.31 -11.23
N HIS A 79 -4.53 -2.03 -11.58
CA HIS A 79 -4.89 -1.42 -12.84
C HIS A 79 -5.85 -0.26 -12.61
N GLY A 80 -5.54 0.90 -13.15
CA GLY A 80 -6.40 2.07 -13.15
C GLY A 80 -6.80 2.44 -14.57
N LYS A 81 -8.10 2.55 -14.81
CA LYS A 81 -8.67 3.01 -16.07
C LYS A 81 -8.35 4.49 -16.31
N ALA A 82 -8.29 4.87 -17.58
CA ALA A 82 -8.24 6.27 -17.96
C ALA A 82 -9.46 7.02 -17.42
N THR A 83 -9.22 8.14 -16.71
CA THR A 83 -10.25 8.97 -16.09
C THR A 83 -9.88 10.45 -16.17
N GLY A 84 -10.62 11.22 -16.97
CA GLY A 84 -10.35 12.65 -17.16
C GLY A 84 -8.95 12.88 -17.75
N GLN A 85 -8.09 13.56 -16.98
CA GLN A 85 -6.69 13.83 -17.35
C GLN A 85 -5.72 12.72 -16.96
N GLN A 86 -6.18 11.68 -16.27
CA GLN A 86 -5.35 10.54 -15.89
C GLN A 86 -5.45 9.47 -16.98
N GLU A 87 -4.32 9.15 -17.61
CA GLU A 87 -4.22 8.02 -18.52
C GLU A 87 -4.33 6.69 -17.80
N GLU A 88 -4.64 5.64 -18.55
CA GLU A 88 -4.61 4.27 -18.06
C GLU A 88 -3.22 3.93 -17.51
N TRP A 89 -3.18 3.26 -16.36
CA TRP A 89 -1.94 2.92 -15.69
C TRP A 89 -2.01 1.55 -15.04
N TRP A 90 -0.85 0.96 -14.79
CA TRP A 90 -0.75 -0.31 -14.13
C TRP A 90 0.50 -0.42 -13.25
N ALA A 91 0.41 -1.28 -12.24
CA ALA A 91 1.54 -1.72 -11.44
C ALA A 91 1.46 -3.24 -11.26
N THR A 92 2.58 -3.93 -11.42
CA THR A 92 2.73 -5.36 -11.11
C THR A 92 3.76 -5.53 -10.02
N LEU A 93 3.49 -6.38 -9.03
CA LEU A 93 4.43 -6.68 -7.94
C LEU A 93 4.48 -8.20 -7.72
N GLY A 94 5.69 -8.75 -7.65
CA GLY A 94 5.87 -10.19 -7.54
C GLY A 94 5.30 -10.79 -6.25
N ARG A 95 5.02 -12.10 -6.26
CA ARG A 95 4.45 -12.85 -5.13
C ARG A 95 5.17 -12.67 -3.78
N GLN A 96 6.49 -12.46 -3.79
CA GLN A 96 7.28 -12.30 -2.57
C GLN A 96 7.32 -10.86 -2.04
N THR A 97 6.67 -9.91 -2.71
CA THR A 97 6.59 -8.51 -2.26
C THR A 97 5.87 -8.46 -0.91
N PRO A 98 6.50 -7.97 0.17
CA PRO A 98 5.85 -7.81 1.47
C PRO A 98 4.54 -7.03 1.37
N VAL A 99 3.47 -7.56 1.97
CA VAL A 99 2.16 -6.89 2.02
C VAL A 99 2.21 -5.50 2.62
N GLU A 100 3.19 -5.19 3.47
CA GLU A 100 3.40 -3.86 4.03
C GLU A 100 3.90 -2.86 2.98
N ILE A 101 4.68 -3.32 1.99
CA ILE A 101 5.12 -2.52 0.85
C ILE A 101 3.97 -2.34 -0.15
N VAL A 102 3.21 -3.41 -0.41
CA VAL A 102 1.97 -3.33 -1.22
C VAL A 102 0.95 -2.39 -0.58
N ALA A 103 0.84 -2.39 0.75
CA ALA A 103 -0.01 -1.50 1.51
C ALA A 103 0.37 -0.03 1.34
N GLY A 104 1.66 0.30 1.22
CA GLY A 104 2.10 1.68 0.94
C GLY A 104 1.41 2.26 -0.30
N LEU A 105 1.39 1.48 -1.38
CA LEU A 105 0.73 1.83 -2.64
C LEU A 105 -0.80 1.80 -2.53
N THR A 106 -1.36 0.73 -1.97
CA THR A 106 -2.82 0.49 -1.97
C THR A 106 -3.56 1.36 -0.96
N ASP A 107 -2.97 1.67 0.19
CA ASP A 107 -3.52 2.61 1.16
C ASP A 107 -3.60 4.02 0.57
N ALA A 108 -2.62 4.43 -0.25
CA ALA A 108 -2.59 5.73 -0.89
C ALA A 108 -3.78 5.95 -1.85
N LEU A 109 -4.30 4.88 -2.47
CA LEU A 109 -5.53 4.95 -3.29
C LEU A 109 -6.77 5.33 -2.46
N THR A 110 -6.72 5.16 -1.15
CA THR A 110 -7.81 5.51 -0.23
C THR A 110 -7.66 6.92 0.36
N ARG A 111 -6.58 7.64 0.04
CA ARG A 111 -6.30 8.96 0.60
C ARG A 111 -6.61 10.05 -0.43
N PRO A 112 -7.02 11.27 0.01
CA PRO A 112 -7.08 12.40 -0.91
C PRO A 112 -5.67 12.70 -1.45
N ARG A 113 -5.59 13.13 -2.70
CA ARG A 113 -4.32 13.55 -3.29
C ARG A 113 -3.83 14.81 -2.58
N SER A 114 -2.54 14.83 -2.24
CA SER A 114 -1.89 16.04 -1.76
C SER A 114 -1.88 17.10 -2.88
N ALA A 115 -1.97 18.37 -2.50
CA ALA A 115 -1.76 19.49 -3.42
C ALA A 115 -0.27 19.70 -3.75
N HIS A 116 0.63 19.10 -2.97
CA HIS A 116 2.08 19.22 -3.18
C HIS A 116 2.53 18.24 -4.26
N ALA A 117 3.50 18.68 -5.07
CA ALA A 117 4.08 17.83 -6.09
C ALA A 117 4.78 16.64 -5.43
N PRO A 118 4.45 15.39 -5.82
CA PRO A 118 5.05 14.21 -5.20
C PRO A 118 6.53 14.08 -5.56
N ASN A 119 7.36 13.75 -4.58
CA ASN A 119 8.77 13.45 -4.75
C ASN A 119 9.02 11.97 -4.41
N VAL A 120 9.22 11.14 -5.44
CA VAL A 120 9.44 9.70 -5.28
C VAL A 120 10.78 9.38 -4.60
N TRP A 121 11.78 10.26 -4.71
CA TRP A 121 13.12 10.00 -4.19
C TRP A 121 13.31 10.46 -2.75
N GLU A 122 12.50 11.41 -2.28
CA GLU A 122 12.58 11.98 -0.92
C GLU A 122 12.53 10.89 0.17
N PRO A 123 11.56 9.96 0.20
CA PRO A 123 11.54 8.93 1.24
C PRO A 123 12.77 7.99 1.23
N LEU A 124 13.39 7.79 0.07
CA LEU A 124 14.60 6.98 -0.04
C LEU A 124 15.82 7.75 0.49
N GLN A 125 15.90 9.05 0.21
CA GLN A 125 16.97 9.94 0.70
C GLN A 125 16.91 10.10 2.23
N ASP A 126 15.71 10.25 2.79
CA ASP A 126 15.48 10.31 4.24
C ASP A 126 15.97 9.05 4.97
N GLN A 127 16.01 7.92 4.27
CA GLN A 127 16.52 6.64 4.77
C GLN A 127 17.94 6.33 4.28
N HIS A 128 18.66 7.35 3.84
CA HIS A 128 20.07 7.30 3.44
C HIS A 128 20.37 6.32 2.30
N TRP A 129 19.44 6.13 1.37
CA TRP A 129 19.68 5.32 0.18
C TRP A 129 20.73 5.98 -0.72
N SER A 130 21.67 5.17 -1.22
CA SER A 130 22.68 5.65 -2.17
C SER A 130 22.02 5.86 -3.52
N THR A 131 22.19 7.06 -4.09
CA THR A 131 21.69 7.38 -5.43
C THR A 131 22.84 7.38 -6.42
N GLN A 132 22.64 6.72 -7.56
CA GLN A 132 23.61 6.66 -8.65
C GLN A 132 22.90 7.09 -9.94
N PRO A 133 23.18 8.31 -10.44
CA PRO A 133 22.76 8.69 -11.78
C PRO A 133 23.63 7.96 -12.79
N ASN A 134 23.02 7.12 -13.62
CA ASN A 134 23.66 6.52 -14.79
C ASN A 134 22.96 7.06 -16.04
N ALA A 135 23.66 7.16 -17.18
CA ALA A 135 23.08 7.73 -18.40
C ALA A 135 21.75 7.03 -18.78
N GLY A 136 20.62 7.74 -18.64
CA GLY A 136 19.25 7.24 -18.92
C GLY A 136 18.56 6.48 -17.79
N HIS A 137 19.20 6.31 -16.63
CA HIS A 137 18.63 5.62 -15.48
C HIS A 137 18.98 6.32 -14.16
N TYR A 138 18.00 6.54 -13.31
CA TYR A 138 18.25 6.99 -11.94
C TYR A 138 17.94 5.84 -10.98
N THR A 139 18.95 5.37 -10.25
CA THR A 139 18.80 4.25 -9.30
C THR A 139 19.09 4.71 -7.88
N ALA A 140 18.24 4.33 -6.95
CA ALA A 140 18.48 4.40 -5.52
C ALA A 140 18.55 2.98 -4.95
N THR A 141 19.53 2.73 -4.08
CA THR A 141 19.77 1.42 -3.45
C THR A 141 19.80 1.56 -1.94
N SER A 142 19.20 0.60 -1.24
CA SER A 142 19.16 0.59 0.23
C SER A 142 20.57 0.50 0.85
N PRO A 143 20.77 1.01 2.07
CA PRO A 143 22.06 0.94 2.76
C PRO A 143 22.62 -0.48 2.91
N ASP A 144 21.74 -1.49 3.01
CA ASP A 144 22.11 -2.91 3.12
C ASP A 144 22.24 -3.62 1.76
N GLY A 145 22.03 -2.90 0.65
CA GLY A 145 22.10 -3.40 -0.72
C GLY A 145 21.00 -4.40 -1.11
N SER A 146 20.02 -4.66 -0.25
CA SER A 146 18.99 -5.67 -0.47
C SER A 146 17.85 -5.21 -1.38
N ALA A 147 17.60 -3.90 -1.43
CA ALA A 147 16.47 -3.31 -2.14
C ALA A 147 16.90 -2.14 -3.02
N TRP A 148 16.12 -1.89 -4.07
CA TRP A 148 16.42 -0.83 -5.02
C TRP A 148 15.14 -0.27 -5.66
N MET A 149 15.26 0.96 -6.14
CA MET A 149 14.24 1.63 -6.94
C MET A 149 14.91 2.38 -8.08
N GLN A 150 14.39 2.19 -9.28
CA GLN A 150 14.94 2.75 -10.51
C GLN A 150 13.85 3.43 -11.32
N PHE A 151 14.20 4.57 -11.89
CA PHE A 151 13.49 5.16 -13.00
C PHE A 151 14.29 4.92 -14.27
N HIS A 152 13.68 4.24 -15.24
CA HIS A 152 14.23 4.03 -16.57
C HIS A 152 13.52 4.96 -17.55
N GLN A 153 14.30 5.64 -18.38
CA GLN A 153 13.78 6.38 -19.52
C GLN A 153 14.61 5.99 -20.75
N ASP A 154 13.97 5.35 -21.73
CA ASP A 154 14.64 5.06 -22.98
C ASP A 154 14.76 6.31 -23.86
N GLY A 155 15.67 6.27 -24.83
CA GLY A 155 15.86 7.37 -25.79
C GLY A 155 14.68 7.57 -26.76
N ARG A 156 13.63 6.74 -26.68
CA ARG A 156 12.40 6.82 -27.50
C ARG A 156 11.22 7.40 -26.70
N GLY A 157 11.43 7.79 -25.45
CA GLY A 157 10.43 8.42 -24.58
C GLY A 157 9.58 7.46 -23.76
N SER A 158 9.86 6.14 -23.78
CA SER A 158 9.24 5.18 -22.88
C SER A 158 9.88 5.28 -21.51
N ALA A 159 9.09 5.65 -20.50
CA ALA A 159 9.51 5.72 -19.12
C ALA A 159 8.86 4.61 -18.29
N MET A 160 9.61 4.01 -17.36
CA MET A 160 9.06 3.00 -16.47
C MET A 160 9.75 3.07 -15.12
N TRP A 161 8.97 2.83 -14.07
CA TRP A 161 9.53 2.59 -12.75
C TRP A 161 9.71 1.11 -12.54
N TRP A 162 10.87 0.73 -12.03
CA TRP A 162 11.18 -0.63 -11.63
C TRP A 162 11.76 -0.60 -10.22
N SER A 163 11.33 -1.53 -9.38
CA SER A 163 11.87 -1.72 -8.05
C SER A 163 11.96 -3.22 -7.76
N GLY A 164 12.69 -3.56 -6.72
CA GLY A 164 12.70 -4.92 -6.20
C GLY A 164 13.55 -5.03 -4.96
N ALA A 165 13.54 -6.23 -4.41
CA ALA A 165 14.52 -6.65 -3.43
C ALA A 165 14.99 -8.04 -3.78
N ARG A 166 16.26 -8.31 -3.52
CA ARG A 166 16.86 -9.62 -3.70
C ARG A 166 17.92 -9.85 -2.64
N ASP A 167 18.00 -11.09 -2.19
CA ASP A 167 19.13 -11.52 -1.40
C ASP A 167 20.28 -12.03 -2.27
N GLN A 168 21.41 -12.34 -1.63
CA GLN A 168 22.60 -12.91 -2.27
C GLN A 168 22.34 -14.27 -2.96
N GLN A 169 21.26 -14.97 -2.58
CA GLN A 169 20.91 -16.28 -3.12
C GLN A 169 19.94 -16.17 -4.30
N GLY A 170 19.54 -14.95 -4.69
CA GLY A 170 18.62 -14.68 -5.78
C GLY A 170 17.14 -14.78 -5.37
N ASN A 171 16.84 -15.01 -4.09
CA ASN A 171 15.47 -14.94 -3.59
C ASN A 171 15.05 -13.49 -3.51
N GLY A 172 13.89 -13.16 -4.07
CA GLY A 172 13.47 -11.77 -4.13
C GLY A 172 12.13 -11.57 -4.82
N TRP A 173 11.87 -10.32 -5.12
CA TRP A 173 10.70 -9.87 -5.86
C TRP A 173 11.07 -8.64 -6.68
N THR A 174 10.28 -8.41 -7.72
CA THR A 174 10.33 -7.21 -8.55
C THR A 174 8.95 -6.56 -8.60
N ALA A 175 8.94 -5.26 -8.88
CA ALA A 175 7.74 -4.48 -9.11
C ALA A 175 7.95 -3.51 -10.27
N SER A 176 7.00 -3.43 -11.19
CA SER A 176 7.06 -2.55 -12.34
C SER A 176 5.83 -1.67 -12.40
N PHE A 177 5.98 -0.42 -12.83
CA PHE A 177 4.90 0.56 -12.94
C PHE A 177 4.98 1.26 -14.28
N SER A 178 3.83 1.43 -14.96
CA SER A 178 3.76 2.19 -16.21
C SER A 178 4.20 3.64 -16.03
N ALA A 179 4.67 4.28 -17.11
CA ALA A 179 4.99 5.72 -17.16
C ALA A 179 3.88 6.61 -16.57
N THR A 180 2.64 6.20 -16.81
CA THR A 180 1.40 6.91 -16.48
C THR A 180 0.93 6.68 -15.04
N THR A 181 1.62 5.82 -14.28
CA THR A 181 1.26 5.57 -12.87
C THR A 181 1.31 6.88 -12.09
N PRO A 182 0.26 7.25 -11.33
CA PRO A 182 0.25 8.49 -10.57
C PRO A 182 1.44 8.58 -9.60
N MET A 183 2.22 9.66 -9.68
CA MET A 183 3.47 9.81 -8.90
C MET A 183 3.29 9.76 -7.39
N HIS A 184 2.15 10.20 -6.85
CA HIS A 184 1.86 10.06 -5.41
C HIS A 184 1.75 8.60 -4.97
N LEU A 185 1.34 7.69 -5.85
CA LEU A 185 1.30 6.25 -5.58
C LEU A 185 2.71 5.67 -5.58
N VAL A 186 3.53 6.06 -6.56
CA VAL A 186 4.94 5.66 -6.64
C VAL A 186 5.72 6.17 -5.43
N GLN A 187 5.47 7.40 -4.99
CA GLN A 187 6.04 7.95 -3.75
C GLN A 187 5.59 7.15 -2.51
N ALA A 188 4.30 6.84 -2.39
CA ALA A 188 3.81 6.06 -1.25
C ALA A 188 4.41 4.64 -1.21
N PHE A 189 4.61 4.01 -2.37
CA PHE A 189 5.37 2.78 -2.50
C PHE A 189 6.84 2.96 -2.05
N SER A 190 7.53 4.00 -2.52
CA SER A 190 8.92 4.28 -2.15
C SER A 190 9.09 4.46 -0.64
N ALA A 191 8.15 5.14 0.02
CA ALA A 191 8.16 5.33 1.46
C ALA A 191 8.00 4.00 2.22
N ALA A 192 7.08 3.14 1.77
CA ALA A 192 6.89 1.82 2.38
C ALA A 192 8.07 0.87 2.13
N LEU A 193 8.72 0.99 0.97
CA LEU A 193 9.94 0.25 0.61
C LEU A 193 11.15 0.66 1.46
N ALA A 194 11.35 1.96 1.68
CA ALA A 194 12.48 2.47 2.44
C ALA A 194 12.29 2.40 3.96
N SER A 195 11.08 2.16 4.44
CA SER A 195 10.77 2.09 5.86
C SER A 195 11.69 1.11 6.61
N PRO A 196 12.41 1.56 7.66
CA PRO A 196 13.32 0.72 8.43
C PRO A 196 12.59 -0.19 9.42
N GLU A 197 11.31 0.10 9.70
CA GLU A 197 10.52 -0.64 10.68
C GLU A 197 10.41 -2.13 10.32
N PRO A 198 10.76 -3.04 11.28
CA PRO A 198 10.64 -4.47 11.09
C PRO A 198 9.19 -4.88 10.84
N VAL A 199 9.01 -6.01 10.18
CA VAL A 199 7.68 -6.58 9.97
C VAL A 199 7.54 -7.92 10.65
N MET A 200 6.36 -8.17 11.20
CA MET A 200 6.10 -9.37 11.96
C MET A 200 5.78 -10.55 11.04
N ARG A 201 6.39 -11.70 11.29
CA ARG A 201 6.10 -12.96 10.61
C ARG A 201 5.90 -14.07 11.65
N PRO A 202 4.89 -14.94 11.49
CA PRO A 202 4.76 -16.11 12.35
C PRO A 202 5.91 -17.09 12.11
N ARG A 203 6.16 -17.97 13.07
CA ARG A 203 7.13 -19.05 12.92
C ARG A 203 6.85 -19.86 11.64
N GLY A 204 7.92 -20.17 10.89
CA GLY A 204 7.83 -20.90 9.61
C GLY A 204 7.44 -20.05 8.40
N ARG A 205 7.21 -18.74 8.57
CA ARG A 205 6.97 -17.79 7.47
C ARG A 205 8.07 -16.76 7.28
N VAL A 206 9.18 -16.89 7.99
CA VAL A 206 10.40 -16.10 7.75
C VAL A 206 11.16 -16.74 6.57
N PRO A 207 11.43 -16.01 5.48
CA PRO A 207 12.26 -16.52 4.39
C PRO A 207 13.67 -16.88 4.86
N HIS A 208 14.27 -17.89 4.23
CA HIS A 208 15.66 -18.24 4.50
C HIS A 208 16.58 -17.28 3.75
N SER A 209 17.33 -16.46 4.48
CA SER A 209 18.34 -15.58 3.91
C SER A 209 19.38 -15.17 4.97
N ALA A 210 20.66 -15.11 4.59
CA ALA A 210 21.72 -14.64 5.48
C ALA A 210 21.67 -13.13 5.73
N GLN A 211 20.94 -12.38 4.88
CA GLN A 211 20.74 -10.93 5.03
C GLN A 211 19.56 -10.57 5.94
N ILE A 212 18.77 -11.57 6.36
CA ILE A 212 17.64 -11.36 7.26
C ILE A 212 18.11 -11.46 8.71
N ARG A 213 17.84 -10.41 9.49
CA ARG A 213 17.90 -10.41 10.94
C ARG A 213 16.50 -10.66 11.49
N THR A 214 16.42 -11.48 12.53
CA THR A 214 15.16 -11.75 13.23
C THR A 214 15.29 -11.47 14.71
N THR A 215 14.24 -10.85 15.27
CA THR A 215 14.07 -10.72 16.72
C THR A 215 12.84 -11.51 17.14
N SER A 216 13.04 -12.51 17.99
CA SER A 216 11.98 -13.36 18.54
C SER A 216 11.06 -12.55 19.46
N VAL A 217 9.76 -12.64 19.25
CA VAL A 217 8.73 -12.03 20.11
C VAL A 217 7.61 -13.02 20.38
N SER A 218 7.09 -13.03 21.61
CA SER A 218 5.92 -13.82 21.99
C SER A 218 4.70 -12.92 22.00
N VAL A 219 3.69 -13.26 21.19
CA VAL A 219 2.52 -12.42 20.97
C VAL A 219 1.25 -13.23 21.20
N LEU A 220 0.30 -12.67 21.93
CA LEU A 220 -1.02 -13.27 22.11
C LEU A 220 -1.86 -13.06 20.83
N PRO A 221 -2.64 -14.06 20.36
CA PRO A 221 -3.57 -13.86 19.24
C PRO A 221 -4.52 -12.65 19.37
N SER A 222 -4.89 -12.24 20.58
CA SER A 222 -5.70 -11.06 20.89
C SER A 222 -4.95 -9.76 20.62
N GLN A 223 -3.64 -9.72 20.86
CA GLN A 223 -2.79 -8.59 20.49
C GLN A 223 -2.70 -8.44 18.97
N LEU A 224 -2.49 -9.55 18.25
CA LEU A 224 -2.50 -9.56 16.78
C LEU A 224 -3.84 -9.06 16.22
N SER A 225 -4.93 -9.58 16.78
CA SER A 225 -6.29 -9.18 16.41
C SER A 225 -6.55 -7.71 16.71
N ALA A 226 -6.08 -7.20 17.86
CA ALA A 226 -6.22 -5.79 18.23
C ALA A 226 -5.45 -4.86 17.29
N TRP A 227 -4.23 -5.21 16.86
CA TRP A 227 -3.46 -4.43 15.89
C TRP A 227 -4.15 -4.40 14.52
N GLN A 228 -4.65 -5.54 14.05
CA GLN A 228 -5.43 -5.60 12.81
C GLN A 228 -6.71 -4.78 12.92
N GLN A 229 -7.43 -4.88 14.04
CA GLN A 229 -8.66 -4.13 14.27
C GLN A 229 -8.40 -2.63 14.35
N THR A 230 -7.27 -2.21 14.93
CA THR A 230 -6.85 -0.79 14.96
C THR A 230 -6.66 -0.25 13.54
N ARG A 231 -5.93 -0.98 12.68
CA ARG A 231 -5.74 -0.63 11.26
C ARG A 231 -7.07 -0.53 10.51
N ILE A 232 -7.97 -1.50 10.68
CA ILE A 232 -9.30 -1.52 10.06
C ILE A 232 -10.16 -0.34 10.56
N THR A 233 -10.11 -0.04 11.85
CA THR A 233 -10.91 1.03 12.46
C THR A 233 -10.45 2.40 11.98
N ALA A 234 -9.14 2.63 11.89
CA ALA A 234 -8.57 3.84 11.31
C ALA A 234 -8.99 4.05 9.85
N ALA A 235 -9.00 2.97 9.04
CA ALA A 235 -9.45 3.01 7.64
C ALA A 235 -10.93 3.39 7.51
N ARG A 236 -11.79 2.82 8.37
CA ARG A 236 -13.22 3.17 8.43
C ARG A 236 -13.41 4.63 8.81
N ALA A 237 -12.73 5.08 9.86
CA ALA A 237 -12.81 6.46 10.35
C ALA A 237 -12.40 7.47 9.25
N ALA A 238 -11.29 7.22 8.55
CA ALA A 238 -10.85 8.05 7.43
C ALA A 238 -11.86 8.07 6.28
N THR A 239 -12.54 6.96 6.01
CA THR A 239 -13.57 6.87 4.97
C THR A 239 -14.84 7.62 5.34
N TRP A 240 -15.26 7.52 6.61
CA TRP A 240 -16.40 8.27 7.13
C TRP A 240 -16.15 9.77 7.12
N ALA A 241 -14.94 10.20 7.53
CA ALA A 241 -14.53 11.60 7.46
C ALA A 241 -14.60 12.15 6.02
N ARG A 242 -14.15 11.38 5.02
CA ARG A 242 -14.25 11.79 3.61
C ARG A 242 -15.69 11.92 3.11
N ASN A 243 -16.55 10.98 3.47
CA ASN A 243 -17.94 10.98 3.00
C ASN A 243 -18.79 12.07 3.67
N SER A 244 -18.57 12.33 4.96
CA SER A 244 -19.24 13.43 5.68
C SER A 244 -18.88 14.80 5.11
N VAL A 245 -17.61 15.05 4.79
CA VAL A 245 -17.18 16.30 4.12
C VAL A 245 -17.81 16.47 2.73
N ARG A 246 -18.03 15.38 1.98
CA ARG A 246 -18.75 15.44 0.68
C ARG A 246 -20.25 15.73 0.85
N GLY A 247 -20.89 15.20 1.89
CA GLY A 247 -22.31 15.42 2.17
C GLY A 247 -22.64 16.84 2.64
N ASN A 248 -21.70 17.49 3.34
CA ASN A 248 -21.90 18.84 3.90
C ASN A 248 -21.58 19.99 2.94
N ARG A 249 -21.37 19.76 1.63
CA ARG A 249 -21.23 20.87 0.68
C ARG A 249 -22.61 21.53 0.46
N PRO A 250 -22.84 22.78 0.92
CA PRO A 250 -24.09 23.47 0.61
C PRO A 250 -24.22 23.59 -0.91
N ARG A 251 -25.36 23.15 -1.45
CA ARG A 251 -25.73 23.45 -2.84
C ARG A 251 -25.87 24.97 -2.94
N THR A 252 -24.87 25.63 -3.49
CA THR A 252 -25.00 27.04 -3.88
C THR A 252 -26.05 27.11 -4.98
N THR A 253 -27.30 27.32 -4.60
CA THR A 253 -28.33 27.74 -5.54
C THR A 253 -27.93 29.13 -6.01
N ALA A 254 -27.41 29.20 -7.23
CA ALA A 254 -27.17 30.48 -7.88
C ALA A 254 -28.50 31.23 -7.94
N ARG A 255 -28.60 32.35 -7.21
CA ARG A 255 -29.73 33.26 -7.31
C ARG A 255 -29.77 33.81 -8.75
N PRO A 256 -30.90 33.77 -9.45
CA PRO A 256 -31.01 34.41 -10.75
C PRO A 256 -30.78 35.92 -10.60
N TYR A 257 -29.85 36.45 -11.39
CA TYR A 257 -29.58 37.88 -11.50
C TYR A 257 -30.85 38.59 -11.95
N ALA A 258 -31.40 39.47 -11.12
CA ALA A 258 -32.44 40.40 -11.51
C ALA A 258 -31.79 41.45 -12.44
N HIS A 259 -32.21 41.48 -13.70
CA HIS A 259 -31.90 42.58 -14.61
C HIS A 259 -32.53 43.87 -14.07
N ALA A 260 -31.70 44.79 -13.58
CA ALA A 260 -32.11 46.16 -13.32
C ALA A 260 -32.36 46.86 -14.66
N GLY A 261 -33.61 47.26 -14.88
CA GLY A 261 -34.07 47.93 -16.09
C GLY A 261 -33.33 49.25 -16.33
N GLY A 262 -32.86 49.43 -17.56
CA GLY A 262 -32.22 50.66 -18.03
C GLY A 262 -33.20 51.83 -18.01
N ALA A 263 -32.77 52.92 -17.39
CA ALA A 263 -33.46 54.20 -17.43
C ALA A 263 -33.42 54.78 -18.86
N ARG A 264 -34.60 55.09 -19.40
CA ARG A 264 -34.79 55.88 -20.62
C ARG A 264 -34.35 57.32 -20.37
N ALA A 265 -33.34 57.78 -21.09
CA ALA A 265 -33.06 59.21 -21.26
C ALA A 265 -33.79 59.71 -22.52
N ARG A 266 -34.65 60.72 -22.34
CA ARG A 266 -35.22 61.54 -23.41
C ARG A 266 -34.16 62.53 -23.91
N ARG A 267 -34.03 62.65 -25.23
CA ARG A 267 -34.04 63.92 -25.97
C ARG A 267 -34.26 63.62 -27.44
#